data_AF-T1BPJ7-F1
#
_entry.id   AF-T1BPJ7-F1
#
_cell.length_a   1.000
_cell.length_b   1.000
_cell.length_c   1.000
_cell.angle_alpha   90.00
_cell.angle_beta   90.00
_cell.angle_gamma   90.00
#
_symmetry.space_group_name_H-M   'P 1'
#
loop_
_entity.id
_entity.type
_entity.pdbx_description
1 polymer ?
#
loop_
_entity_poly.entity_id
_entity_poly.type
_entity_poly.pdbx_seq_one_letter_code
_entity_poly.pdbx_strand_id
1 'polypeptide(L)'
;MIGDGAEWIWNLADLHFPGAIQIVDLYHARQHLWELARKLYPNDAAKQKAWMKKHQRRLLDKGKIEKLALTLRSIDATHPEVIEKIRIETNYFERNAERMRYPKFRRQHLFVGSGVIEAGCKTVIGSRLKQSGMFWTVRGANAIVALRCCHLNGQFEDYWEGRRAA
;
A
#
# COMPACT_ATOMS: atom_id res chain seq x y z
N MET A 1 2.92 -1.95 11.16
CA MET A 1 1.74 -2.09 10.29
C MET A 1 1.96 -1.29 9.01
N ILE A 2 1.61 -1.84 7.86
CA ILE A 2 1.56 -1.11 6.58
C ILE A 2 0.09 -0.99 6.17
N GLY A 3 -0.34 0.20 5.73
CA GLY A 3 -1.72 0.47 5.32
C GLY A 3 -1.80 1.59 4.28
N ASP A 4 -2.97 1.78 3.67
CA ASP A 4 -3.16 2.71 2.54
C ASP A 4 -3.19 4.21 2.92
N GLY A 5 -3.25 4.55 4.21
CA GLY A 5 -3.35 5.94 4.67
C GLY A 5 -4.76 6.39 5.07
N ALA A 6 -5.75 5.49 5.01
CA ALA A 6 -7.09 5.72 5.52
C ALA A 6 -7.11 5.77 7.05
N GLU A 7 -7.93 6.69 7.59
CA GLU A 7 -7.95 7.00 9.02
C GLU A 7 -8.41 5.82 9.88
N TRP A 8 -9.43 5.10 9.41
CA TRP A 8 -9.98 3.96 10.13
C TRP A 8 -8.95 2.83 10.33
N ILE A 9 -7.99 2.68 9.41
CA ILE A 9 -6.89 1.71 9.57
C ILE A 9 -6.01 2.12 10.74
N TRP A 10 -5.68 3.40 10.85
CA TRP A 10 -4.85 3.93 11.93
C TRP A 10 -5.57 3.85 13.27
N ASN A 11 -6.86 4.12 13.32
CA ASN A 11 -7.66 3.96 14.53
C ASN A 11 -7.64 2.50 15.03
N LEU A 12 -7.76 1.52 14.12
CA LEU A 12 -7.63 0.10 14.48
C LEU A 12 -6.21 -0.28 14.88
N ALA A 13 -5.20 0.31 14.22
CA ALA A 13 -3.80 0.11 14.55
C ALA A 13 -3.49 0.59 15.96
N ASP A 14 -3.93 1.79 16.31
CA ASP A 14 -3.73 2.40 17.62
C ASP A 14 -4.48 1.61 18.71
N LEU A 15 -5.69 1.14 18.42
CA LEU A 15 -6.49 0.36 19.36
C LEU A 15 -5.88 -1.02 19.66
N HIS A 16 -5.49 -1.77 18.63
CA HIS A 16 -5.06 -3.16 18.78
C HIS A 16 -3.54 -3.32 18.89
N PHE A 17 -2.77 -2.36 18.39
CA PHE A 17 -1.31 -2.43 18.31
C PHE A 17 -0.66 -1.07 18.62
N PRO A 18 -0.86 -0.49 19.81
CA PRO A 18 -0.42 0.87 20.15
C PRO A 18 1.09 1.10 20.03
N GLY A 19 1.91 0.04 20.10
CA GLY A 19 3.37 0.11 19.90
C GLY A 19 3.83 -0.09 18.45
N ALA A 20 2.93 -0.30 17.50
CA ALA A 20 3.30 -0.61 16.13
C ALA A 20 3.81 0.62 15.38
N ILE A 21 4.94 0.47 14.70
CA ILE A 21 5.36 1.45 13.68
C ILE A 21 4.35 1.40 12.54
N GLN A 22 3.67 2.52 12.29
CA GLN A 22 2.70 2.69 11.21
C GLN A 22 3.38 3.31 10.00
N ILE A 23 3.26 2.65 8.85
CA ILE A 23 3.86 3.08 7.60
C ILE A 23 2.77 3.14 6.54
N VAL A 24 2.62 4.28 5.87
CA VAL A 24 1.76 4.34 4.68
C VAL A 24 2.44 3.61 3.56
N ASP A 25 1.70 2.71 2.94
CA ASP A 25 2.13 1.97 1.78
C ASP A 25 2.59 2.91 0.64
N LEU A 26 3.85 2.76 0.23
CA LEU A 26 4.46 3.63 -0.78
C LEU A 26 3.78 3.50 -2.15
N TYR A 27 3.21 2.34 -2.49
CA TYR A 27 2.47 2.21 -3.74
C TYR A 27 1.19 3.05 -3.69
N HIS A 28 0.44 2.99 -2.59
CA HIS A 28 -0.78 3.78 -2.41
C HIS A 28 -0.47 5.29 -2.39
N ALA A 29 0.56 5.71 -1.67
CA ALA A 29 1.00 7.11 -1.67
C ALA A 29 1.39 7.62 -3.07
N ARG A 30 1.97 6.75 -3.92
CA ARG A 30 2.26 7.06 -5.33
C ARG A 30 1.00 7.13 -6.19
N GLN A 31 0.00 6.31 -5.90
CA GLN A 31 -1.28 6.33 -6.61
C GLN A 31 -1.99 7.67 -6.41
N HIS A 32 -2.02 8.19 -5.18
CA HIS A 32 -2.52 9.53 -4.84
C HIS A 32 -1.90 10.63 -5.71
N LEU A 33 -0.56 10.64 -5.85
CA LEU A 33 0.12 11.57 -6.76
C LEU A 33 -0.26 11.35 -8.24
N TRP A 34 -0.40 10.12 -8.68
CA TRP A 34 -0.79 9.80 -10.06
C TRP A 34 -2.20 10.28 -10.39
N GLU A 35 -3.15 10.13 -9.47
CA GLU A 35 -4.51 10.62 -9.64
C GLU A 35 -4.54 12.14 -9.78
N LEU A 36 -3.76 12.85 -8.96
CA LEU A 36 -3.60 14.29 -9.09
C LEU A 36 -2.97 14.68 -10.43
N ALA A 37 -1.88 14.01 -10.83
CA ALA A 37 -1.21 14.28 -12.10
C ALA A 37 -2.16 14.14 -13.31
N ARG A 38 -3.03 13.11 -13.30
CA ARG A 38 -4.04 12.88 -14.35
C ARG A 38 -5.08 13.99 -14.43
N LYS A 39 -5.48 14.55 -13.28
CA LYS A 39 -6.40 15.68 -13.21
C LYS A 39 -5.75 17.00 -13.65
N LEU A 40 -4.47 17.20 -13.32
CA LEU A 40 -3.72 18.41 -13.73
C LEU A 40 -3.39 18.43 -15.22
N TYR A 41 -3.11 17.27 -15.82
CA TYR A 41 -2.69 17.15 -17.21
C TYR A 41 -3.53 16.10 -17.94
N PRO A 42 -4.83 16.34 -18.16
CA PRO A 42 -5.69 15.39 -18.85
C PRO A 42 -5.17 15.11 -20.27
N ASN A 43 -5.13 13.84 -20.66
CA ASN A 43 -4.67 13.38 -21.98
C ASN A 43 -3.20 13.71 -22.34
N ASP A 44 -2.38 14.25 -21.43
CA ASP A 44 -0.97 14.57 -21.67
C ASP A 44 -0.05 13.65 -20.84
N ALA A 45 0.18 12.44 -21.36
CA ALA A 45 0.99 11.43 -20.69
C ALA A 45 2.45 11.88 -20.47
N ALA A 46 2.97 12.77 -21.32
CA ALA A 46 4.34 13.28 -21.21
C ALA A 46 4.47 14.22 -20.00
N LYS A 47 3.56 15.19 -19.86
CA LYS A 47 3.53 16.07 -18.68
C LYS A 47 3.21 15.32 -17.39
N GLN A 48 2.29 14.35 -17.42
CA GLN A 48 2.02 13.51 -16.26
C GLN A 48 3.29 12.79 -15.78
N LYS A 49 4.03 12.13 -16.68
CA LYS A 49 5.30 11.45 -16.35
C LYS A 49 6.37 12.41 -15.84
N ALA A 50 6.50 13.59 -16.46
CA ALA A 50 7.47 14.60 -16.04
C ALA A 50 7.15 15.13 -14.64
N TRP A 51 5.88 15.42 -14.37
CA TRP A 51 5.39 15.86 -13.07
C TRP A 51 5.60 14.79 -12.01
N MET A 52 5.25 13.52 -12.30
CA MET A 52 5.50 12.40 -11.40
C MET A 52 6.99 12.22 -11.12
N LYS A 53 7.86 12.28 -12.13
CA LYS A 53 9.32 12.17 -11.94
C LYS A 53 9.85 13.24 -10.98
N LYS A 54 9.33 14.47 -11.05
CA LYS A 54 9.72 15.56 -10.15
C LYS A 54 9.22 15.31 -8.73
N HIS A 55 7.92 15.08 -8.53
CA HIS A 55 7.32 15.03 -7.20
C HIS A 55 7.54 13.68 -6.50
N GLN A 56 7.36 12.56 -7.20
CA GLN A 56 7.55 11.23 -6.65
C GLN A 56 9.01 10.99 -6.26
N ARG A 57 9.95 11.10 -7.21
CA ARG A 57 11.34 10.68 -6.95
C ARG A 57 12.10 11.64 -6.06
N ARG A 58 11.82 12.95 -6.15
CA ARG A 58 12.58 13.97 -5.40
C ARG A 58 11.97 14.32 -4.05
N LEU A 59 10.66 14.14 -3.88
CA LEU A 59 9.96 14.51 -2.65
C LEU A 59 9.41 13.28 -1.93
N LEU A 60 8.42 12.58 -2.51
CA LEU A 60 7.73 11.46 -1.85
C LEU A 60 8.68 10.33 -1.46
N ASP A 61 9.40 9.75 -2.43
CA ASP A 61 10.33 8.63 -2.20
C ASP A 61 11.48 9.00 -1.23
N LYS A 62 11.75 10.30 -1.08
CA LYS A 62 12.75 10.85 -0.17
C LYS A 62 12.16 11.29 1.19
N GLY A 63 10.88 11.03 1.44
CA GLY A 63 10.19 11.36 2.69
C GLY A 63 10.06 12.86 2.96
N LYS A 64 10.19 13.72 1.94
CA LYS A 64 10.08 15.19 2.05
C LYS A 64 8.61 15.62 1.91
N ILE A 65 7.78 15.15 2.83
CA ILE A 65 6.32 15.22 2.70
C ILE A 65 5.79 16.63 2.91
N GLU A 66 6.36 17.39 3.83
CA GLU A 66 5.99 18.79 4.08
C GLU A 66 6.25 19.62 2.83
N LYS A 67 7.42 19.44 2.21
CA LYS A 67 7.78 20.12 0.96
C LYS A 67 6.88 19.69 -0.19
N LEU A 68 6.50 18.41 -0.25
CA LEU A 68 5.52 17.94 -1.21
C LEU A 68 4.18 18.64 -1.00
N ALA A 69 3.64 18.64 0.21
CA ALA A 69 2.37 19.26 0.54
C ALA A 69 2.35 20.75 0.18
N LEU A 70 3.38 21.50 0.57
CA LEU A 70 3.55 22.91 0.18
C LEU A 70 3.58 23.11 -1.33
N THR A 71 4.27 22.21 -2.05
CA THR A 71 4.34 22.27 -3.53
C THR A 71 2.96 22.03 -4.14
N LEU A 72 2.17 21.10 -3.59
CA LEU A 72 0.80 20.84 -4.04
C LEU A 72 -0.12 22.03 -3.78
N ARG A 73 -0.05 22.66 -2.60
CA ARG A 73 -0.85 23.87 -2.30
C ARG A 73 -0.52 25.05 -3.22
N SER A 74 0.72 25.15 -3.68
CA SER A 74 1.16 26.22 -4.58
C SER A 74 0.76 26.02 -6.04
N ILE A 75 0.09 24.91 -6.37
CA ILE A 75 -0.40 24.68 -7.73
C ILE A 75 -1.57 25.62 -7.98
N ASP A 76 -1.38 26.54 -8.92
CA ASP A 76 -2.46 27.40 -9.39
C ASP A 76 -3.42 26.59 -10.28
N ALA A 77 -4.69 26.60 -9.92
CA ALA A 77 -5.74 25.88 -10.62
C ALA A 77 -7.02 26.72 -10.61
N THR A 78 -7.68 26.80 -11.77
CA THR A 78 -8.89 27.59 -11.97
C THR A 78 -10.17 26.77 -11.85
N HIS A 79 -10.09 25.45 -12.10
CA HIS A 79 -11.25 24.57 -12.08
C HIS A 79 -11.57 24.08 -10.66
N PRO A 80 -12.82 24.27 -10.15
CA PRO A 80 -13.20 23.89 -8.79
C PRO A 80 -12.89 22.42 -8.44
N GLU A 81 -13.15 21.48 -9.35
CA GLU A 81 -12.83 20.06 -9.13
C GLU A 81 -11.34 19.80 -8.92
N VAL A 82 -10.48 20.54 -9.62
CA VAL A 82 -9.02 20.39 -9.53
C VAL A 82 -8.52 20.99 -8.23
N ILE A 83 -9.05 22.16 -7.85
CA ILE A 83 -8.76 22.81 -6.55
C ILE A 83 -9.12 21.85 -5.41
N GLU A 84 -10.31 21.24 -5.46
CA GLU A 84 -10.75 20.32 -4.43
C GLU A 84 -9.89 19.04 -4.40
N LYS A 85 -9.52 18.49 -5.56
CA LYS A 85 -8.58 17.34 -5.60
C LYS A 85 -7.22 17.73 -5.02
N ILE A 86 -6.66 18.89 -5.34
CA ILE A 86 -5.41 19.38 -4.73
C ILE A 86 -5.55 19.44 -3.21
N ARG A 87 -6.66 19.98 -2.70
CA ARG A 87 -6.92 20.07 -1.26
C ARG A 87 -6.97 18.69 -0.60
N ILE A 88 -7.75 17.76 -1.15
CA ILE A 88 -7.86 16.38 -0.65
C ILE A 88 -6.50 15.70 -0.61
N GLU A 89 -5.76 15.73 -1.71
CA GLU A 89 -4.46 15.08 -1.82
C GLU A 89 -3.43 15.70 -0.88
N THR A 90 -3.44 17.03 -0.75
CA THR A 90 -2.52 17.70 0.17
C THR A 90 -2.81 17.32 1.62
N ASN A 91 -4.08 17.32 2.02
CA ASN A 91 -4.49 16.90 3.37
C ASN A 91 -4.10 15.45 3.66
N TYR A 92 -4.23 14.56 2.67
CA TYR A 92 -3.79 13.18 2.78
C TYR A 92 -2.29 13.07 3.09
N PHE A 93 -1.43 13.81 2.38
CA PHE A 93 0.01 13.80 2.61
C PHE A 93 0.38 14.43 3.95
N GLU A 94 -0.25 15.52 4.35
CA GLU A 94 0.03 16.19 5.63
C GLU A 94 -0.34 15.31 6.82
N ARG A 95 -1.55 14.75 6.82
CA ARG A 95 -2.02 13.88 7.90
C ARG A 95 -1.14 12.64 8.07
N ASN A 96 -0.57 12.15 6.98
CA ASN A 96 0.24 10.94 6.95
C ASN A 96 1.75 11.21 6.93
N ALA A 97 2.21 12.45 7.12
CA ALA A 97 3.62 12.82 6.93
C ALA A 97 4.60 11.97 7.75
N GLU A 98 4.31 11.74 9.03
CA GLU A 98 5.14 10.89 9.90
C GLU A 98 5.13 9.42 9.50
N ARG A 99 4.04 8.94 8.92
CA ARG A 99 3.88 7.57 8.40
C ARG A 99 4.53 7.39 7.03
N MET A 100 5.04 8.45 6.41
CA MET A 100 5.68 8.45 5.08
C MET A 100 7.18 8.80 5.16
N ARG A 101 7.81 8.62 6.33
CA ARG A 101 9.27 8.80 6.52
C ARG A 101 10.08 7.64 5.92
N TYR A 102 9.91 7.37 4.63
CA TYR A 102 10.47 6.20 3.96
C TYR A 102 11.99 6.01 4.13
N PRO A 103 12.85 7.04 4.05
CA PRO A 103 14.27 6.84 4.30
C PRO A 103 14.59 6.37 5.73
N LYS A 104 13.82 6.83 6.73
CA LYS A 104 13.97 6.39 8.12
C LYS A 104 13.60 4.91 8.25
N PHE A 105 12.46 4.50 7.71
CA PHE A 105 12.01 3.11 7.76
C PHE A 105 12.95 2.16 7.02
N ARG A 106 13.46 2.56 5.84
CA ARG A 106 14.44 1.76 5.09
C ARG A 106 15.76 1.57 5.85
N ARG A 107 16.24 2.59 6.58
CA ARG A 107 17.43 2.45 7.45
C ARG A 107 17.21 1.49 8.62
N GLN A 108 15.96 1.27 9.02
CA GLN A 108 15.57 0.27 10.02
C GLN A 108 15.29 -1.11 9.38
N HIS A 109 15.61 -1.29 8.10
CA HIS A 109 15.32 -2.51 7.33
C HIS A 109 13.82 -2.87 7.26
N LEU A 110 12.93 -1.90 7.48
CA LEU A 110 11.50 -2.11 7.35
C LEU A 110 11.05 -2.02 5.90
N PHE A 111 10.07 -2.85 5.54
CA PHE A 111 9.33 -2.68 4.30
C PHE A 111 8.54 -1.39 4.32
N VAL A 112 8.48 -0.72 3.17
CA VAL A 112 7.70 0.51 2.97
C VAL A 112 6.56 0.34 1.98
N GLY A 113 6.32 -0.89 1.53
CA GLY A 113 5.23 -1.22 0.63
C GLY A 113 4.86 -2.70 0.72
N SER A 114 3.62 -2.99 0.38
CA SER A 114 2.93 -4.28 0.41
C SER A 114 3.34 -5.23 -0.71
N GLY A 115 4.14 -4.79 -1.68
CA GLY A 115 4.42 -5.57 -2.89
C GLY A 115 4.96 -6.99 -2.64
N VAL A 116 5.75 -7.19 -1.58
CA VAL A 116 6.22 -8.53 -1.18
C VAL A 116 5.05 -9.40 -0.68
N ILE A 117 4.11 -8.81 0.07
CA ILE A 117 2.90 -9.46 0.55
C ILE A 117 1.98 -9.80 -0.62
N GLU A 118 1.79 -8.88 -1.57
CA GLU A 118 0.97 -9.11 -2.77
C GLU A 118 1.54 -10.24 -3.64
N ALA A 119 2.87 -10.26 -3.83
CA ALA A 119 3.56 -11.35 -4.51
C ALA A 119 3.35 -12.68 -3.75
N GLY A 120 3.45 -12.65 -2.42
CA GLY A 120 3.13 -13.78 -1.56
C GLY A 120 1.70 -14.29 -1.78
N CYS A 121 0.69 -13.41 -1.72
CA CYS A 121 -0.70 -13.77 -1.97
C CYS A 121 -0.88 -14.38 -3.37
N LYS A 122 -0.22 -13.84 -4.40
CA LYS A 122 -0.28 -14.39 -5.76
C LYS A 122 0.32 -15.81 -5.82
N THR A 123 1.47 -16.03 -5.19
CA THR A 123 2.20 -17.31 -5.26
C THR A 123 1.63 -18.37 -4.32
N VAL A 124 1.26 -18.00 -3.09
CA VAL A 124 0.73 -18.91 -2.07
C VAL A 124 -0.73 -19.23 -2.36
N ILE A 125 -1.56 -18.21 -2.59
CA ILE A 125 -3.02 -18.35 -2.70
C ILE A 125 -3.44 -18.43 -4.17
N GLY A 126 -3.11 -17.41 -4.96
CA GLY A 126 -3.61 -17.22 -6.31
C GLY A 126 -3.24 -18.36 -7.27
N SER A 127 -2.00 -18.86 -7.19
CA SER A 127 -1.50 -19.95 -8.03
C SER A 127 -2.34 -21.23 -7.92
N ARG A 128 -3.01 -21.46 -6.78
CA ARG A 128 -3.82 -22.65 -6.55
C ARG A 128 -5.32 -22.39 -6.54
N LEU A 129 -5.78 -21.23 -6.09
CA LEU A 129 -7.21 -20.97 -5.91
C LEU A 129 -7.85 -20.13 -7.01
N LYS A 130 -7.06 -19.47 -7.87
CA LYS A 130 -7.57 -18.55 -8.91
C LYS A 130 -7.32 -19.06 -10.35
N GLN A 131 -7.21 -20.36 -10.57
CA GLN A 131 -7.10 -20.90 -11.93
C GLN A 131 -8.49 -21.14 -12.55
N SER A 132 -8.53 -21.32 -13.87
CA SER A 132 -9.78 -21.51 -14.61
C SER A 132 -10.54 -22.75 -14.14
N GLY A 133 -11.86 -22.65 -14.05
CA GLY A 133 -12.76 -23.77 -13.68
C GLY A 133 -12.75 -24.15 -12.20
N MET A 134 -12.09 -23.38 -11.33
CA MET A 134 -12.00 -23.69 -9.91
C MET A 134 -13.18 -23.16 -9.11
N PHE A 135 -13.89 -24.06 -8.44
CA PHE A 135 -14.93 -23.74 -7.47
C PHE A 135 -14.55 -24.33 -6.11
N TRP A 136 -14.65 -23.50 -5.08
CA TRP A 136 -14.29 -23.89 -3.72
C TRP A 136 -15.42 -23.55 -2.77
N THR A 137 -15.71 -24.44 -1.83
CA THR A 137 -16.41 -24.04 -0.61
C THR A 137 -15.46 -23.21 0.26
N VAL A 138 -15.98 -22.32 1.10
CA VAL A 138 -15.16 -21.51 2.03
C VAL A 138 -14.28 -22.41 2.90
N ARG A 139 -14.85 -23.50 3.43
CA ARG A 139 -14.11 -24.51 4.20
C ARG A 139 -12.99 -25.16 3.39
N GLY A 140 -13.28 -25.56 2.15
CA GLY A 140 -12.31 -26.20 1.26
C GLY A 140 -11.16 -25.26 0.87
N ALA A 141 -11.47 -24.01 0.52
CA ALA A 141 -10.47 -22.98 0.24
C ALA A 141 -9.55 -22.77 1.45
N ASN A 142 -10.11 -22.57 2.65
CA ASN A 142 -9.32 -22.38 3.88
C ASN A 142 -8.41 -23.58 4.19
N ALA A 143 -8.90 -24.81 4.00
CA ALA A 143 -8.09 -26.00 4.21
C ALA A 143 -6.89 -26.07 3.26
N ILE A 144 -7.08 -25.76 1.97
CA ILE A 144 -6.01 -25.74 0.97
C ILE A 144 -5.03 -24.59 1.21
N VAL A 145 -5.51 -23.40 1.60
CA VAL A 145 -4.63 -22.29 1.98
C VAL A 145 -3.75 -22.69 3.15
N ALA A 146 -4.33 -23.24 4.22
CA ALA A 146 -3.57 -23.65 5.40
C ALA A 146 -2.51 -24.70 5.05
N LEU A 147 -2.89 -25.73 4.27
CA LEU A 147 -1.94 -26.75 3.79
C LEU A 147 -0.78 -26.13 3.00
N ARG A 148 -1.06 -25.20 2.10
CA ARG A 148 -0.02 -24.52 1.30
C ARG A 148 0.88 -23.63 2.14
N CYS A 149 0.32 -22.91 3.12
CA CYS A 149 1.12 -22.12 4.05
C CYS A 149 2.10 -23.02 4.83
N CYS A 150 1.62 -24.14 5.38
CA CYS A 150 2.46 -25.07 6.11
C CYS A 150 3.55 -25.67 5.21
N HIS A 151 3.21 -26.07 3.98
CA HIS A 151 4.19 -26.58 3.02
C HIS A 151 5.29 -25.56 2.68
N LEU A 152 4.91 -24.32 2.37
CA LEU A 152 5.88 -23.28 2.00
C LEU A 152 6.71 -22.77 3.18
N ASN A 153 6.19 -22.92 4.41
CA ASN A 153 6.91 -22.60 5.65
C ASN A 153 7.76 -23.77 6.17
N GLY A 154 7.79 -24.92 5.49
CA GLY A 154 8.52 -26.11 5.95
C GLY A 154 7.88 -26.84 7.15
N GLN A 155 6.62 -26.54 7.46
CA GLN A 155 5.85 -27.06 8.59
C GLN A 155 4.80 -28.10 8.16
N PHE A 156 5.06 -28.78 7.04
CA PHE A 156 4.10 -29.73 6.48
C PHE A 156 3.88 -30.92 7.40
N GLU A 157 4.96 -31.50 7.93
CA GLU A 157 4.88 -32.68 8.80
C GLU A 157 4.12 -32.38 10.09
N ASP A 158 4.47 -31.28 10.78
CA ASP A 158 3.78 -30.83 12.01
C ASP A 158 2.27 -30.63 11.78
N TYR A 159 1.90 -30.00 10.65
CA TYR A 159 0.51 -29.78 10.26
C TYR A 159 -0.24 -31.09 10.01
N TRP A 160 0.43 -32.07 9.41
CA TRP A 160 -0.14 -33.35 9.05
C TRP A 160 -0.28 -34.28 10.26
N GLU A 161 0.68 -34.28 11.17
CA GLU A 161 0.61 -35.02 12.44
C GLU A 161 -0.55 -34.56 13.33
N GLY A 162 -0.71 -33.24 13.51
CA GLY A 162 -1.78 -32.68 14.34
C GLY A 162 -3.20 -32.96 13.82
N ARG A 163 -3.34 -33.33 12.55
CA ARG A 163 -4.63 -33.71 11.94
C ARG A 163 -4.86 -35.21 11.81
N ARG A 164 -3.82 -36.04 11.93
CA ARG A 164 -3.98 -37.50 12.02
C ARG A 164 -4.48 -37.97 13.38
N ALA A 165 -4.29 -37.15 14.41
CA ALA A 165 -4.70 -37.45 15.79
C ALA A 165 -6.15 -37.01 16.15
N ALA A 166 -6.91 -36.45 15.19
CA ALA A 166 -8.27 -35.96 15.36
C ALA A 166 -9.25 -36.68 14.44
#